data_AF-A0A9P0HCY5-F1
#
_entry.id   AF-A0A9P0HCY5-F1
#
_cell.length_a   1.000
_cell.length_b   1.000
_cell.length_c   1.000
_cell.angle_alpha   90.00
_cell.angle_beta   90.00
_cell.angle_gamma   90.00
#
_symmetry.space_group_name_H-M   'P 1'
#
loop_
_entity.id
_entity.type
_entity.pdbx_description
1 polymer ?
#
loop_
_entity_poly.entity_id
_entity_poly.type
_entity_poly.pdbx_seq_one_letter_code
_entity_poly.pdbx_strand_id
1 'polypeptide(L)'
;MFGPEVVITGISGRFPESDNIDEFRENLFAGKDMVTEDDRRWPPGLFGLPKRNGKLKDISRFDASFFGVHAKQADVMDPQLRHLLELTYEAIVDAGMNPQELRGSKTGVFIGQTFSEAQEYFAQDPDTFTGYSLTGTSRAMIANRVAYVFDFKGPSYCLDTACSSALFALQQAVTAIQRGDCDAAIVGGVNLLIKAHTSLQFQRLSMLSPRGTCRAFDSTGDGYVRSETTAVLFLQKTNDARRIYSTIVRAKTNTDGFKEQGITYPAGAMQKRLIEDVFSGIPVKPEEVSYVEAHGTGTKVTVPLHIFLNSPNEYL
;
A
#
# COMPACT_ATOMS: atom_id res chain seq x y z
N MET A 1 -12.36 27.41 -4.31
CA MET A 1 -11.68 27.38 -3.00
C MET A 1 -11.17 25.97 -2.82
N PHE A 2 -9.86 25.75 -2.77
CA PHE A 2 -9.33 24.45 -2.34
C PHE A 2 -9.73 24.25 -0.87
N GLY A 3 -10.08 23.02 -0.48
CA GLY A 3 -10.36 22.69 0.92
C GLY A 3 -9.13 22.94 1.82
N PRO A 4 -9.18 22.62 3.12
CA PRO A 4 -8.02 22.72 3.99
C PRO A 4 -6.80 22.02 3.40
N GLU A 5 -5.62 22.58 3.63
CA GLU A 5 -4.35 21.97 3.25
C GLU A 5 -4.12 20.69 4.05
N VAL A 6 -3.75 19.60 3.35
CA VAL A 6 -3.56 18.27 3.94
C VAL A 6 -2.09 17.91 3.90
N VAL A 7 -1.56 17.46 5.04
CA VAL A 7 -0.14 17.10 5.22
C VAL A 7 0.00 15.65 5.65
N ILE A 8 1.11 15.03 5.23
CA ILE A 8 1.60 13.78 5.82
C ILE A 8 2.37 14.16 7.09
N THR A 9 1.86 13.74 8.24
CA THR A 9 2.39 14.11 9.57
C THR A 9 3.20 12.98 10.20
N GLY A 10 2.85 11.72 9.89
CA GLY A 10 3.46 10.53 10.48
C GLY A 10 3.54 9.39 9.48
N ILE A 11 4.61 8.60 9.56
CA ILE A 11 4.87 7.46 8.69
C ILE A 11 5.31 6.24 9.51
N SER A 12 4.93 5.06 9.07
CA SER A 12 5.44 3.79 9.59
C SER A 12 5.30 2.71 8.52
N GLY A 13 6.10 1.65 8.63
CA GLY A 13 5.92 0.50 7.76
C GLY A 13 6.93 -0.62 7.98
N ARG A 14 6.56 -1.79 7.47
CA ARG A 14 7.39 -2.99 7.35
C ARG A 14 7.51 -3.33 5.88
N PHE A 15 8.75 -3.52 5.44
CA PHE A 15 9.13 -3.74 4.05
C PHE A 15 9.99 -5.00 3.94
N PRO A 16 10.28 -5.49 2.74
CA PRO A 16 11.18 -6.63 2.60
C PRO A 16 12.51 -6.37 3.33
N GLU A 17 12.96 -7.34 4.11
CA GLU A 17 14.19 -7.26 4.91
C GLU A 17 14.29 -6.04 5.87
N SER A 18 13.16 -5.40 6.22
CA SER A 18 13.13 -4.17 7.02
C SER A 18 11.92 -4.15 7.98
N ASP A 19 12.18 -4.17 9.29
CA ASP A 19 11.15 -4.21 10.33
C ASP A 19 10.55 -2.82 10.65
N ASN A 20 11.17 -1.75 10.16
CA ASN A 20 10.74 -0.37 10.34
C ASN A 20 11.26 0.53 9.19
N ILE A 21 10.86 1.80 9.20
CA ILE A 21 11.22 2.80 8.19
C ILE A 21 12.73 3.11 8.19
N ASP A 22 13.40 3.07 9.34
CA ASP A 22 14.84 3.37 9.43
C ASP A 22 15.67 2.27 8.76
N GLU A 23 15.37 0.99 9.03
CA GLU A 23 16.01 -0.13 8.33
C GLU A 23 15.74 -0.10 6.83
N PHE A 24 14.51 0.24 6.43
CA PHE A 24 14.15 0.37 5.02
C PHE A 24 14.97 1.49 4.35
N ARG A 25 15.07 2.63 5.03
CA ARG A 25 15.89 3.77 4.61
C ARG A 25 17.35 3.37 4.46
N GLU A 26 17.94 2.71 5.45
CA GLU A 26 19.32 2.23 5.39
C GLU A 26 19.55 1.30 4.21
N ASN A 27 18.66 0.33 3.99
CA ASN A 27 18.74 -0.60 2.87
C ASN A 27 18.65 0.13 1.51
N LEU A 28 17.77 1.12 1.38
CA LEU A 28 17.64 1.95 0.17
C LEU A 28 18.92 2.74 -0.12
N PHE A 29 19.45 3.47 0.86
CA PHE A 29 20.66 4.28 0.67
C PHE A 29 21.93 3.44 0.47
N ALA A 30 21.96 2.21 1.01
CA ALA A 30 23.04 1.26 0.77
C ALA A 30 22.94 0.54 -0.58
N GLY A 31 21.85 0.72 -1.34
CA GLY A 31 21.61 0.01 -2.60
C GLY A 31 21.44 -1.51 -2.41
N LYS A 32 20.94 -1.94 -1.25
CA LYS A 32 20.77 -3.36 -0.92
C LYS A 32 19.52 -3.92 -1.60
N ASP A 33 19.67 -5.03 -2.31
CA ASP A 33 18.51 -5.78 -2.81
C ASP A 33 17.79 -6.48 -1.66
N MET A 34 16.53 -6.10 -1.43
CA MET A 34 15.66 -6.66 -0.39
C MET A 34 14.80 -7.83 -0.91
N VAL A 35 15.02 -8.28 -2.15
CA VAL A 35 14.43 -9.48 -2.73
C VAL A 35 15.36 -10.67 -2.50
N THR A 36 14.81 -11.75 -1.93
CA THR A 36 15.59 -12.91 -1.46
C THR A 36 15.03 -14.24 -1.97
N GLU A 37 15.80 -15.33 -1.85
CA GLU A 37 15.50 -16.67 -2.39
C GLU A 37 15.26 -17.76 -1.33
N ASP A 38 14.92 -17.37 -0.09
CA ASP A 38 14.65 -18.32 1.00
C ASP A 38 13.20 -18.88 0.97
N ASP A 39 12.93 -19.84 1.87
CA ASP A 39 11.71 -20.62 1.97
C ASP A 39 10.67 -20.07 2.97
N ARG A 40 10.81 -18.84 3.47
CA ARG A 40 9.92 -18.23 4.51
C ARG A 40 8.42 -18.21 4.17
N ARG A 41 8.04 -18.38 2.90
CA ARG A 41 6.62 -18.49 2.47
C ARG A 41 6.30 -19.84 1.87
N TRP A 42 7.16 -20.32 0.98
CA TRP A 42 7.07 -21.65 0.36
C TRP A 42 8.44 -22.04 -0.21
N PRO A 43 8.68 -23.33 -0.52
CA PRO A 43 9.94 -23.77 -1.14
C PRO A 43 10.25 -23.00 -2.44
N PRO A 44 11.46 -22.44 -2.59
CA PRO A 44 11.85 -21.71 -3.80
C PRO A 44 11.67 -22.56 -5.06
N GLY A 45 10.98 -22.03 -6.07
CA GLY A 45 10.70 -22.75 -7.31
C GLY A 45 9.47 -23.67 -7.27
N LEU A 46 8.69 -23.68 -6.18
CA LEU A 46 7.41 -24.39 -6.11
C LEU A 46 6.53 -24.06 -7.33
N PHE A 47 5.97 -25.07 -7.99
CA PHE A 47 5.19 -24.94 -9.25
C PHE A 47 5.94 -24.29 -10.43
N GLY A 48 7.26 -24.20 -10.37
CA GLY A 48 8.06 -23.47 -11.35
C GLY A 48 7.94 -21.95 -11.21
N LEU A 49 7.60 -21.44 -10.03
CA LEU A 49 7.60 -20.01 -9.71
C LEU A 49 9.02 -19.42 -9.70
N PRO A 50 9.19 -18.10 -9.87
CA PRO A 50 10.47 -17.45 -9.59
C PRO A 50 10.88 -17.72 -8.13
N LYS A 51 12.18 -18.01 -7.93
CA LYS A 51 12.72 -18.29 -6.59
C LYS A 51 12.74 -17.06 -5.69
N ARG A 52 12.77 -15.88 -6.29
CA ARG A 52 12.93 -14.57 -5.65
C ARG A 52 11.58 -13.90 -5.38
N ASN A 53 11.45 -13.30 -4.20
CA ASN A 53 10.35 -12.39 -3.83
C ASN A 53 10.77 -11.52 -2.64
N GLY A 54 10.15 -10.34 -2.50
CA GLY A 54 10.40 -9.46 -1.34
C GLY A 54 9.56 -9.92 -0.16
N LYS A 55 10.19 -10.25 0.98
CA LYS A 55 9.50 -10.85 2.13
C LYS A 55 9.74 -10.03 3.39
N LEU A 56 8.68 -9.81 4.17
CA LEU A 56 8.84 -9.33 5.53
C LEU A 56 9.64 -10.36 6.35
N LYS A 57 10.48 -9.87 7.25
CA LYS A 57 11.31 -10.72 8.13
C LYS A 57 10.46 -11.66 8.97
N ASP A 58 9.40 -11.15 9.59
CA ASP A 58 8.47 -11.90 10.44
C ASP A 58 7.03 -11.44 10.19
N ILE A 59 6.09 -12.39 10.18
CA ILE A 59 4.64 -12.13 10.08
C ILE A 59 3.86 -12.73 11.27
N SER A 60 4.57 -13.30 12.25
CA SER A 60 4.00 -14.00 13.40
C SER A 60 3.84 -13.10 14.64
N ARG A 61 4.61 -12.00 14.72
CA ARG A 61 4.66 -11.11 15.88
C ARG A 61 3.41 -10.23 15.98
N PHE A 62 2.93 -10.06 17.20
CA PHE A 62 1.86 -9.12 17.53
C PHE A 62 1.76 -8.92 19.05
N ASP A 63 1.75 -7.68 19.55
CA ASP A 63 1.44 -7.39 20.96
C ASP A 63 -0.07 -7.40 21.21
N ALA A 64 -0.64 -8.62 21.28
CA ALA A 64 -2.08 -8.79 21.43
C ALA A 64 -2.65 -8.15 22.71
N SER A 65 -1.90 -8.19 23.82
CA SER A 65 -2.33 -7.61 25.10
C SER A 65 -2.46 -6.09 25.03
N PHE A 66 -1.51 -5.41 24.38
CA PHE A 66 -1.54 -3.96 24.22
C PHE A 66 -2.79 -3.50 23.46
N PHE A 67 -3.18 -4.24 22.42
CA PHE A 67 -4.37 -3.94 21.61
C PHE A 67 -5.68 -4.53 22.17
N GLY A 68 -5.66 -5.10 23.38
CA GLY A 68 -6.86 -5.68 24.01
C GLY A 68 -7.43 -6.88 23.26
N VAL A 69 -6.61 -7.62 22.52
CA VAL A 69 -7.00 -8.80 21.76
C VAL A 69 -6.70 -10.06 22.56
N HIS A 70 -7.73 -10.86 22.82
CA HIS A 70 -7.56 -12.15 23.49
C HIS A 70 -6.75 -13.12 22.61
N ALA A 71 -5.88 -13.95 23.21
CA ALA A 71 -4.98 -14.87 22.50
C ALA A 71 -5.68 -15.70 21.40
N LYS A 72 -6.80 -16.36 21.72
CA LYS A 72 -7.62 -17.11 20.74
C LYS A 72 -8.09 -16.30 19.53
N GLN A 73 -8.28 -14.99 19.67
CA GLN A 73 -8.62 -14.12 18.53
C GLN A 73 -7.37 -13.75 17.75
N ALA A 74 -6.26 -13.44 18.44
CA ALA A 74 -4.99 -13.09 17.81
C ALA A 74 -4.41 -14.21 16.93
N ASP A 75 -4.63 -15.47 17.31
CA ASP A 75 -4.19 -16.66 16.57
C ASP A 75 -4.90 -16.82 15.22
N VAL A 76 -6.11 -16.26 15.07
CA VAL A 76 -6.92 -16.33 13.85
C VAL A 76 -7.12 -14.96 13.19
N MET A 77 -6.28 -13.98 13.52
CA MET A 77 -6.25 -12.67 12.86
C MET A 77 -5.34 -12.70 11.63
N ASP A 78 -5.76 -12.02 10.56
CA ASP A 78 -4.90 -11.79 9.41
C ASP A 78 -3.63 -11.05 9.86
N PRO A 79 -2.41 -11.56 9.55
CA PRO A 79 -1.18 -10.87 9.91
C PRO A 79 -1.10 -9.43 9.39
N GLN A 80 -1.74 -9.12 8.26
CA GLN A 80 -1.88 -7.76 7.73
C GLN A 80 -2.57 -6.84 8.74
N LEU A 81 -3.65 -7.32 9.39
CA LEU A 81 -4.36 -6.55 10.40
C LEU A 81 -3.52 -6.37 11.67
N ARG A 82 -2.81 -7.42 12.10
CA ARG A 82 -1.91 -7.34 13.26
C ARG A 82 -0.85 -6.25 13.07
N HIS A 83 -0.21 -6.24 11.90
CA HIS A 83 0.75 -5.21 11.53
C HIS A 83 0.10 -3.82 11.44
N LEU A 84 -1.09 -3.69 10.86
CA LEU A 84 -1.78 -2.40 10.77
C LEU A 84 -2.07 -1.78 12.13
N LEU A 85 -2.40 -2.58 13.15
CA LEU A 85 -2.64 -2.05 14.50
C LEU A 85 -1.36 -1.45 15.09
N GLU A 86 -0.24 -2.17 14.99
CA GLU A 86 1.08 -1.69 15.44
C GLU A 86 1.53 -0.47 14.65
N LEU A 87 1.49 -0.54 13.33
CA LEU A 87 1.96 0.51 12.46
C LEU A 87 1.07 1.77 12.52
N THR A 88 -0.23 1.63 12.79
CA THR A 88 -1.09 2.79 13.07
C THR A 88 -0.66 3.50 14.35
N TYR A 89 -0.35 2.75 15.41
CA TYR A 89 0.18 3.33 16.65
C TYR A 89 1.50 4.06 16.37
N GLU A 90 2.44 3.38 15.68
CA GLU A 90 3.75 3.91 15.32
C GLU A 90 3.65 5.20 14.48
N ALA A 91 2.75 5.27 13.49
CA ALA A 91 2.57 6.45 12.66
C ALA A 91 2.02 7.65 13.45
N ILE A 92 1.12 7.43 14.42
CA ILE A 92 0.57 8.50 15.25
C ILE A 92 1.65 9.05 16.20
N VAL A 93 2.46 8.17 16.81
CA VAL A 93 3.55 8.63 17.68
C VAL A 93 4.69 9.28 16.89
N ASP A 94 4.96 8.83 15.67
CA ASP A 94 5.92 9.47 14.76
C ASP A 94 5.51 10.92 14.43
N ALA A 95 4.21 11.16 14.26
CA ALA A 95 3.63 12.50 14.13
C ALA A 95 3.76 13.36 15.41
N GLY A 96 4.34 12.83 16.49
CA GLY A 96 4.49 13.52 17.77
C GLY A 96 3.18 13.61 18.56
N MET A 97 2.19 12.78 18.26
CA MET A 97 0.89 12.76 18.92
C MET A 97 0.74 11.55 19.85
N ASN A 98 0.03 11.74 20.96
CA ASN A 98 -0.42 10.62 21.76
C ASN A 98 -1.74 10.08 21.16
N PRO A 99 -1.85 8.79 20.80
CA PRO A 99 -3.09 8.23 20.24
C PRO A 99 -4.34 8.43 21.12
N GLN A 100 -4.16 8.63 22.44
CA GLN A 100 -5.26 8.96 23.36
C GLN A 100 -5.92 10.30 23.02
N GLU A 101 -5.19 11.25 22.44
CA GLU A 101 -5.71 12.56 22.01
C GLU A 101 -6.70 12.45 20.84
N LEU A 102 -6.64 11.34 20.09
CA LEU A 102 -7.47 11.11 18.91
C LEU A 102 -8.71 10.24 19.20
N ARG A 103 -8.86 9.70 20.41
CA ARG A 103 -10.01 8.86 20.75
C ARG A 103 -11.30 9.67 20.68
N GLY A 104 -12.33 9.10 20.06
CA GLY A 104 -13.62 9.75 19.83
C GLY A 104 -13.60 10.81 18.71
N SER A 105 -12.44 11.11 18.11
CA SER A 105 -12.32 12.11 17.05
C SER A 105 -12.94 11.63 15.74
N LYS A 106 -13.22 12.59 14.85
CA LYS A 106 -13.64 12.32 13.46
C LYS A 106 -12.44 11.91 12.57
N THR A 107 -11.56 11.04 13.08
CA THR A 107 -10.44 10.48 12.29
C THR A 107 -10.96 9.39 11.37
N GLY A 108 -10.60 9.43 10.08
CA GLY A 108 -10.95 8.38 9.11
C GLY A 108 -9.89 7.28 8.99
N VAL A 109 -10.27 6.12 8.45
CA VAL A 109 -9.39 4.98 8.19
C VAL A 109 -9.61 4.46 6.76
N PHE A 110 -8.58 4.54 5.93
CA PHE A 110 -8.64 4.20 4.50
C PHE A 110 -7.53 3.20 4.19
N ILE A 111 -7.87 1.93 4.00
CA ILE A 111 -6.87 0.87 3.77
C ILE A 111 -7.02 0.28 2.36
N GLY A 112 -5.91 0.22 1.63
CA GLY A 112 -5.81 -0.55 0.38
C GLY A 112 -5.38 -1.99 0.65
N GLN A 113 -6.22 -2.95 0.25
CA GLN A 113 -5.92 -4.39 0.30
C GLN A 113 -6.52 -5.08 -0.92
N THR A 114 -5.70 -5.88 -1.61
CA THR A 114 -6.16 -6.69 -2.76
C THR A 114 -6.40 -8.16 -2.40
N PHE A 115 -5.57 -8.75 -1.54
CA PHE A 115 -5.65 -10.19 -1.22
C PHE A 115 -5.90 -10.43 0.27
N SER A 116 -6.85 -11.31 0.56
CA SER A 116 -7.25 -11.71 1.91
C SER A 116 -7.00 -13.21 2.11
N GLU A 117 -5.76 -13.64 1.85
CA GLU A 117 -5.39 -15.08 1.81
C GLU A 117 -5.51 -15.76 3.18
N ALA A 118 -5.30 -15.03 4.28
CA ALA A 118 -5.51 -15.54 5.63
C ALA A 118 -6.98 -15.92 5.87
N GLN A 119 -7.93 -15.15 5.33
CA GLN A 119 -9.36 -15.48 5.43
C GLN A 119 -9.67 -16.82 4.77
N GLU A 120 -9.12 -17.06 3.58
CA GLU A 120 -9.28 -18.34 2.89
C GLU A 120 -8.65 -19.48 3.70
N TYR A 121 -7.45 -19.26 4.24
CA TYR A 121 -6.73 -20.26 5.02
C TYR A 121 -7.50 -20.71 6.27
N PHE A 122 -7.99 -19.76 7.07
CA PHE A 122 -8.71 -20.10 8.30
C PHE A 122 -10.09 -20.72 8.04
N ALA A 123 -10.67 -20.51 6.85
CA ALA A 123 -11.98 -21.03 6.47
C ALA A 123 -11.95 -22.44 5.83
N GLN A 124 -10.79 -23.08 5.66
CA GLN A 124 -10.69 -24.36 4.92
C GLN A 124 -11.27 -25.56 5.66
N ASP A 125 -11.18 -25.57 6.99
CA ASP A 125 -11.54 -26.71 7.81
C ASP A 125 -12.75 -26.37 8.71
N PRO A 126 -13.95 -26.91 8.41
CA PRO A 126 -15.16 -26.68 9.19
C PRO A 126 -15.07 -27.13 10.65
N ASP A 127 -14.20 -28.09 10.98
CA ASP A 127 -14.09 -28.65 12.32
C ASP A 127 -13.21 -27.78 13.24
N THR A 128 -12.31 -26.97 12.67
CA THR A 128 -11.39 -26.08 13.42
C THR A 128 -11.69 -24.59 13.24
N PHE A 129 -12.54 -24.22 12.28
CA PHE A 129 -12.96 -22.84 12.06
C PHE A 129 -13.71 -22.26 13.26
N THR A 130 -13.34 -21.04 13.66
CA THR A 130 -14.03 -20.29 14.71
C THR A 130 -14.66 -19.03 14.14
N GLY A 131 -15.79 -18.58 14.72
CA GLY A 131 -16.41 -17.31 14.34
C GLY A 131 -15.52 -16.08 14.55
N TYR A 132 -14.46 -16.17 15.36
CA TYR A 132 -13.49 -15.09 15.55
C TYR A 132 -12.61 -14.84 14.32
N SER A 133 -12.40 -15.84 13.46
CA SER A 133 -11.68 -15.63 12.20
C SER A 133 -12.41 -14.60 11.31
N LEU A 134 -13.75 -14.60 11.29
CA LEU A 134 -14.53 -13.60 10.54
C LEU A 134 -14.22 -12.16 10.96
N THR A 135 -14.12 -11.93 12.27
CA THR A 135 -13.79 -10.60 12.83
C THR A 135 -12.28 -10.29 12.78
N GLY A 136 -11.45 -11.31 12.54
CA GLY A 136 -10.00 -11.19 12.41
C GLY A 136 -9.48 -11.09 10.97
N THR A 137 -10.26 -11.49 9.96
CA THR A 137 -9.75 -11.65 8.59
C THR A 137 -10.62 -11.05 7.50
N SER A 138 -11.90 -10.76 7.75
CA SER A 138 -12.75 -10.20 6.71
C SER A 138 -12.21 -8.84 6.23
N ARG A 139 -12.31 -8.58 4.92
CA ARG A 139 -11.78 -7.35 4.31
C ARG A 139 -12.25 -6.07 4.99
N ALA A 140 -13.51 -6.02 5.44
CA ALA A 140 -14.01 -4.86 6.18
C ALA A 140 -13.29 -4.64 7.53
N MET A 141 -12.86 -5.72 8.19
CA MET A 141 -12.15 -5.64 9.47
C MET A 141 -10.75 -5.07 9.35
N ILE A 142 -10.12 -5.12 8.18
CA ILE A 142 -8.81 -4.50 7.95
C ILE A 142 -8.81 -3.01 8.31
N ALA A 143 -9.87 -2.28 7.96
CA ALA A 143 -10.04 -0.88 8.38
C ALA A 143 -10.79 -0.78 9.71
N ASN A 144 -11.89 -1.53 9.87
CA ASN A 144 -12.79 -1.34 11.01
C ASN A 144 -12.18 -1.72 12.35
N ARG A 145 -11.26 -2.70 12.40
CA ARG A 145 -10.57 -3.05 13.65
C ARG A 145 -9.57 -1.97 14.07
N VAL A 146 -8.93 -1.29 13.12
CA VAL A 146 -8.11 -0.10 13.42
C VAL A 146 -9.00 0.99 14.00
N ALA A 147 -10.10 1.35 13.33
CA ALA A 147 -11.04 2.35 13.84
C ALA A 147 -11.58 1.99 15.24
N TYR A 148 -11.89 0.71 15.48
CA TYR A 148 -12.37 0.22 16.76
C TYR A 148 -11.33 0.37 17.88
N VAL A 149 -10.09 -0.10 17.65
CA VAL A 149 -9.02 -0.09 18.67
C VAL A 149 -8.66 1.34 19.08
N PHE A 150 -8.50 2.24 18.10
CA PHE A 150 -8.12 3.63 18.34
C PHE A 150 -9.31 4.56 18.60
N ASP A 151 -10.54 4.03 18.60
CA ASP A 151 -11.78 4.77 18.85
C ASP A 151 -12.05 5.91 17.86
N PHE A 152 -11.70 5.70 16.59
CA PHE A 152 -11.93 6.65 15.52
C PHE A 152 -13.39 6.62 15.03
N LYS A 153 -13.99 7.80 14.84
CA LYS A 153 -15.42 7.97 14.50
C LYS A 153 -15.66 8.51 13.09
N GLY A 154 -14.60 8.71 12.31
CA GLY A 154 -14.70 9.08 10.91
C GLY A 154 -15.02 7.89 9.98
N PRO A 155 -14.96 8.11 8.66
CA PRO A 155 -15.19 7.05 7.68
C PRO A 155 -14.16 5.91 7.83
N SER A 156 -14.57 4.65 7.68
CA SER A 156 -13.69 3.49 7.83
C SER A 156 -13.98 2.44 6.77
N TYR A 157 -13.11 2.33 5.75
CA TYR A 157 -13.32 1.38 4.67
C TYR A 157 -12.00 0.78 4.15
N CYS A 158 -12.10 -0.47 3.73
CA CYS A 158 -11.08 -1.13 2.94
C CYS A 158 -11.48 -1.09 1.46
N LEU A 159 -10.54 -0.78 0.57
CA LEU A 159 -10.78 -0.69 -0.87
C LEU A 159 -9.77 -1.52 -1.67
N ASP A 160 -10.15 -1.86 -2.89
CA ASP A 160 -9.36 -2.69 -3.79
C ASP A 160 -9.45 -2.15 -5.22
N THR A 161 -8.34 -1.59 -5.68
CA THR A 161 -8.10 -1.19 -7.07
C THR A 161 -6.83 -1.86 -7.59
N ALA A 162 -6.53 -3.08 -7.12
CA ALA A 162 -5.28 -3.80 -7.37
C ALA A 162 -4.04 -2.99 -6.93
N CYS A 163 -3.03 -2.86 -7.80
CA CYS A 163 -1.73 -2.24 -7.48
C CYS A 163 -1.83 -0.78 -6.99
N SER A 164 -2.90 -0.06 -7.30
CA SER A 164 -3.09 1.35 -6.91
C SER A 164 -3.83 1.53 -5.58
N SER A 165 -4.27 0.45 -4.92
CA SER A 165 -5.18 0.50 -3.77
C SER A 165 -4.72 1.45 -2.66
N ALA A 166 -3.45 1.39 -2.25
CA ALA A 166 -2.93 2.24 -1.18
C ALA A 166 -2.91 3.73 -1.57
N LEU A 167 -2.55 4.04 -2.82
CA LEU A 167 -2.50 5.42 -3.30
C LEU A 167 -3.91 5.97 -3.59
N PHE A 168 -4.86 5.12 -3.97
CA PHE A 168 -6.26 5.49 -4.06
C PHE A 168 -6.87 5.73 -2.67
N ALA A 169 -6.49 4.93 -1.66
CA ALA A 169 -6.86 5.19 -0.27
C ALA A 169 -6.33 6.56 0.22
N LEU A 170 -5.10 6.93 -0.15
CA LEU A 170 -4.56 8.28 0.09
C LEU A 170 -5.43 9.37 -0.53
N GLN A 171 -5.79 9.22 -1.81
CA GLN A 171 -6.62 10.20 -2.51
C GLN A 171 -8.02 10.34 -1.89
N GLN A 172 -8.61 9.23 -1.46
CA GLN A 172 -9.91 9.21 -0.77
C GLN A 172 -9.84 9.90 0.60
N ALA A 173 -8.77 9.67 1.36
CA ALA A 173 -8.53 10.33 2.64
C ALA A 173 -8.34 11.84 2.48
N VAL A 174 -7.54 12.28 1.52
CA VAL A 174 -7.35 13.71 1.18
C VAL A 174 -8.69 14.35 0.84
N THR A 175 -9.50 13.68 0.02
CA THR A 175 -10.83 14.17 -0.37
C THR A 175 -11.77 14.27 0.84
N ALA A 176 -11.75 13.28 1.72
CA ALA A 176 -12.57 13.25 2.94
C ALA A 176 -12.18 14.39 3.90
N ILE A 177 -10.88 14.66 4.09
CA ILE A 177 -10.41 15.80 4.90
C ILE A 177 -10.84 17.12 4.27
N GLN A 178 -10.66 17.27 2.94
CA GLN A 178 -11.02 18.49 2.22
C GLN A 178 -12.52 18.78 2.23
N ARG A 179 -13.37 17.75 2.26
CA ARG A 179 -14.83 17.85 2.39
C ARG A 179 -15.31 18.05 3.82
N GLY A 180 -14.43 17.91 4.81
CA GLY A 180 -14.80 17.96 6.22
C GLY A 180 -15.47 16.67 6.72
N ASP A 181 -15.38 15.57 5.98
CA ASP A 181 -15.87 14.25 6.39
C ASP A 181 -14.99 13.64 7.50
N CYS A 182 -13.74 14.08 7.62
CA CYS A 182 -12.84 13.77 8.74
C CYS A 182 -11.84 14.91 8.98
N ASP A 183 -11.26 14.96 10.18
CA ASP A 183 -10.26 15.98 10.55
C ASP A 183 -8.82 15.49 10.38
N ALA A 184 -8.63 14.18 10.51
CA ALA A 184 -7.39 13.47 10.28
C ALA A 184 -7.71 12.12 9.65
N ALA A 185 -6.71 11.44 9.10
CA ALA A 185 -6.92 10.13 8.48
C ALA A 185 -5.71 9.22 8.62
N ILE A 186 -5.99 7.95 8.92
CA ILE A 186 -5.06 6.84 8.74
C ILE A 186 -5.22 6.32 7.31
N VAL A 187 -4.12 6.25 6.58
CA VAL A 187 -4.05 5.67 5.24
C VAL A 187 -3.08 4.52 5.27
N GLY A 188 -3.50 3.34 4.81
CA GLY A 188 -2.64 2.15 4.84
C GLY A 188 -2.65 1.36 3.53
N GLY A 189 -1.58 0.63 3.30
CA GLY A 189 -1.46 -0.35 2.21
C GLY A 189 -0.90 -1.65 2.74
N VAL A 190 -1.56 -2.77 2.42
CA VAL A 190 -1.14 -4.10 2.90
C VAL A 190 -1.10 -5.12 1.77
N ASN A 191 -0.05 -5.93 1.77
CA ASN A 191 0.09 -7.10 0.92
C ASN A 191 1.01 -8.13 1.57
N LEU A 192 0.53 -9.37 1.73
CA LEU A 192 1.33 -10.54 2.11
C LEU A 192 1.25 -11.63 1.04
N LEU A 193 2.26 -12.51 1.02
CA LEU A 193 2.39 -13.62 0.09
C LEU A 193 2.23 -14.94 0.84
N ILE A 194 1.01 -15.29 1.22
CA ILE A 194 0.70 -16.50 2.00
C ILE A 194 0.46 -17.69 1.07
N LYS A 195 -0.28 -17.49 -0.03
CA LYS A 195 -0.71 -18.56 -0.95
C LYS A 195 0.10 -18.54 -2.25
N ALA A 196 0.91 -19.58 -2.48
CA ALA A 196 1.70 -19.74 -3.71
C ALA A 196 0.85 -19.74 -4.99
N HIS A 197 -0.40 -20.20 -4.93
CA HIS A 197 -1.32 -20.23 -6.07
C HIS A 197 -1.58 -18.84 -6.67
N THR A 198 -1.62 -17.79 -5.85
CA THR A 198 -1.78 -16.42 -6.33
C THR A 198 -0.59 -16.01 -7.20
N SER A 199 0.63 -16.38 -6.80
CA SER A 199 1.84 -16.17 -7.63
C SER A 199 1.78 -16.99 -8.92
N LEU A 200 1.23 -18.21 -8.87
CA LEU A 200 1.07 -19.04 -10.06
C LEU A 200 0.10 -18.42 -11.07
N GLN A 201 -0.98 -17.79 -10.60
CA GLN A 201 -1.90 -17.04 -11.46
C GLN A 201 -1.20 -15.88 -12.16
N PHE A 202 -0.41 -15.07 -11.43
CA PHE A 202 0.38 -13.99 -12.03
C PHE A 202 1.44 -14.48 -13.03
N GLN A 203 2.07 -15.63 -12.74
CA GLN A 203 3.00 -16.26 -13.68
C GLN A 203 2.28 -16.71 -14.96
N ARG A 204 1.08 -17.29 -14.85
CA ARG A 204 0.28 -17.71 -16.03
C ARG A 204 -0.22 -16.52 -16.84
N LEU A 205 -0.37 -15.34 -16.22
CA LEU A 205 -0.61 -14.07 -16.90
C LEU A 205 0.68 -13.45 -17.49
N SER A 206 1.83 -14.12 -17.39
CA SER A 206 3.14 -13.63 -17.86
C SER A 206 3.52 -12.27 -17.28
N MET A 207 3.10 -11.98 -16.05
CA MET A 207 3.40 -10.71 -15.37
C MET A 207 4.64 -10.77 -14.49
N LEU A 208 5.06 -11.97 -14.08
CA LEU A 208 6.21 -12.15 -13.19
C LEU A 208 7.50 -12.30 -13.99
N SER A 209 8.55 -11.62 -13.53
CA SER A 209 9.90 -11.81 -14.06
C SER A 209 10.40 -13.21 -13.71
N PRO A 210 10.82 -14.03 -14.70
CA PRO A 210 11.47 -15.33 -14.43
C PRO A 210 12.77 -15.19 -13.63
N ARG A 211 13.48 -14.07 -13.79
CA ARG A 211 14.68 -13.73 -13.02
C ARG A 211 14.37 -13.29 -11.61
N GLY A 212 13.11 -12.92 -11.35
CA GLY A 212 12.67 -12.43 -10.05
C GLY A 212 13.37 -11.14 -9.65
N THR A 213 13.48 -10.19 -10.60
CA THR A 213 13.94 -8.82 -10.36
C THR A 213 13.07 -7.82 -11.12
N CYS A 214 12.67 -6.72 -10.48
CA CYS A 214 12.04 -5.59 -11.17
C CYS A 214 13.14 -4.76 -11.83
N ARG A 215 13.30 -4.89 -13.15
CA ARG A 215 14.29 -4.10 -13.90
C ARG A 215 13.62 -2.85 -14.48
N ALA A 216 13.30 -1.91 -13.60
CA ALA A 216 12.63 -0.68 -13.98
C ALA A 216 13.49 0.10 -15.00
N PHE A 217 12.88 0.51 -16.11
CA PHE A 217 13.50 1.31 -17.18
C PHE A 217 14.68 0.65 -17.93
N ASP A 218 15.00 -0.61 -17.63
CA ASP A 218 16.01 -1.40 -18.33
C ASP A 218 15.37 -2.09 -19.54
N SER A 219 16.04 -2.07 -20.70
CA SER A 219 15.55 -2.67 -21.95
C SER A 219 15.31 -4.19 -21.85
N THR A 220 15.90 -4.83 -20.85
CA THR A 220 15.72 -6.25 -20.57
C THR A 220 14.58 -6.52 -19.59
N GLY A 221 13.78 -5.54 -19.17
CA GLY A 221 12.59 -5.76 -18.33
C GLY A 221 11.69 -6.89 -18.86
N ASP A 222 11.32 -7.83 -17.98
CA ASP A 222 10.59 -9.05 -18.35
C ASP A 222 9.47 -9.41 -17.37
N GLY A 223 9.02 -8.43 -16.57
CA GLY A 223 7.99 -8.60 -15.56
C GLY A 223 8.41 -8.04 -14.20
N TYR A 224 7.52 -8.15 -13.22
CA TYR A 224 7.76 -7.66 -11.86
C TYR A 224 8.01 -8.81 -10.87
N VAL A 225 8.40 -8.44 -9.65
CA VAL A 225 8.58 -9.33 -8.51
C VAL A 225 7.52 -9.04 -7.48
N ARG A 226 6.81 -10.09 -7.02
CA ARG A 226 5.87 -9.93 -5.91
C ARG A 226 6.65 -9.66 -4.63
N SER A 227 6.19 -8.69 -3.85
CA SER A 227 6.78 -8.31 -2.58
C SER A 227 5.71 -8.04 -1.53
N GLU A 228 6.09 -8.18 -0.27
CA GLU A 228 5.23 -7.95 0.88
C GLU A 228 5.49 -6.59 1.51
N THR A 229 4.44 -5.94 2.00
CA THR A 229 4.54 -4.68 2.74
C THR A 229 3.32 -4.46 3.60
N THR A 230 3.52 -3.81 4.74
CA THR A 230 2.46 -3.08 5.45
C THR A 230 3.00 -1.68 5.70
N ALA A 231 2.32 -0.65 5.21
CA ALA A 231 2.73 0.73 5.41
C ALA A 231 1.54 1.58 5.81
N VAL A 232 1.77 2.55 6.71
CA VAL A 232 0.75 3.47 7.22
C VAL A 232 1.26 4.91 7.16
N LEU A 233 0.39 5.79 6.70
CA LEU A 233 0.55 7.24 6.75
C LEU A 233 -0.54 7.80 7.66
N PHE A 234 -0.15 8.77 8.48
CA PHE A 234 -1.08 9.61 9.22
C PHE A 234 -1.18 10.97 8.54
N LEU A 235 -2.39 11.37 8.19
CA LEU A 235 -2.71 12.65 7.56
C LEU A 235 -3.45 13.56 8.52
N GLN A 236 -3.13 14.85 8.47
CA GLN A 236 -3.83 15.89 9.21
C GLN A 236 -4.03 17.13 8.34
N LYS A 237 -4.86 18.06 8.79
CA LYS A 237 -4.81 19.44 8.31
C LYS A 237 -3.52 20.09 8.80
N THR A 238 -2.91 20.99 8.02
CA THR A 238 -1.63 21.62 8.37
C THR A 238 -1.62 22.26 9.76
N ASN A 239 -2.72 22.89 10.18
CA ASN A 239 -2.82 23.57 11.47
C ASN A 239 -2.81 22.63 12.69
N ASP A 240 -3.12 21.35 12.50
CA ASP A 240 -3.20 20.36 13.58
C ASP A 240 -1.92 19.52 13.69
N ALA A 241 -0.99 19.66 12.74
CA ALA A 241 0.20 18.83 12.62
C ALA A 241 1.36 19.34 13.49
N ARG A 242 1.95 18.44 14.29
CA ARG A 242 3.18 18.72 15.06
C ARG A 242 4.46 18.47 14.26
N ARG A 243 4.38 17.57 13.28
CA ARG A 243 5.41 17.23 12.30
C ARG A 243 4.80 17.29 10.91
N ILE A 244 5.57 17.71 9.92
CA ILE A 244 5.16 17.69 8.52
C ILE A 244 6.29 17.08 7.69
N TYR A 245 6.03 15.94 7.05
CA TYR A 245 6.93 15.36 6.05
C TYR A 245 6.74 16.01 4.69
N SER A 246 5.48 16.21 4.29
CA SER A 246 5.14 16.81 3.00
C SER A 246 3.71 17.31 2.98
N THR A 247 3.45 18.33 2.19
CA THR A 247 2.09 18.79 1.84
C THR A 247 1.59 18.05 0.60
N ILE A 248 0.37 17.53 0.67
CA ILE A 248 -0.29 16.92 -0.48
C ILE A 248 -0.99 18.03 -1.28
N VAL A 249 -0.30 18.53 -2.31
CA VAL A 249 -0.85 19.57 -3.19
C VAL A 249 -2.12 19.08 -3.90
N ARG A 250 -2.09 17.85 -4.40
CA ARG A 250 -3.21 17.25 -5.13
C ARG A 250 -3.06 15.74 -5.28
N ALA A 251 -4.19 15.03 -5.24
CA ALA A 251 -4.29 13.63 -5.64
C ALA A 251 -5.52 13.46 -6.55
N LYS A 252 -5.35 12.77 -7.67
CA LYS A 252 -6.42 12.46 -8.63
C LYS A 252 -6.32 11.01 -9.08
N THR A 253 -7.42 10.49 -9.61
CA THR A 253 -7.49 9.17 -10.22
C THR A 253 -8.35 9.21 -11.48
N ASN A 254 -8.10 8.30 -12.42
CA ASN A 254 -8.99 7.97 -13.52
C ASN A 254 -8.86 6.48 -13.86
N THR A 255 -9.60 6.01 -14.87
CA THR A 255 -9.58 4.62 -15.30
C THR A 255 -9.28 4.55 -16.78
N ASP A 256 -8.52 3.53 -17.19
CA ASP A 256 -8.13 3.29 -18.59
C ASP A 256 -9.31 3.20 -19.57
N GLY A 257 -10.49 2.77 -19.12
CA GLY A 257 -11.64 2.52 -19.99
C GLY A 257 -11.46 1.28 -20.88
N PHE A 258 -12.24 1.21 -21.96
CA PHE A 258 -12.17 0.12 -22.94
C PHE A 258 -10.86 0.20 -23.76
N LYS A 259 -10.23 -0.96 -23.98
CA LYS A 259 -9.00 -1.12 -24.75
C LYS A 259 -9.11 -2.37 -25.62
N GLU A 260 -8.78 -2.27 -26.90
CA GLU A 260 -8.82 -3.41 -27.83
C GLU A 260 -7.81 -4.51 -27.45
N GLN A 261 -6.70 -4.13 -26.83
CA GLN A 261 -5.62 -5.03 -26.39
C GLN A 261 -5.98 -5.85 -25.14
N GLY A 262 -7.12 -5.56 -24.49
CA GLY A 262 -7.61 -6.25 -23.31
C GLY A 262 -7.44 -5.48 -21.99
N ILE A 263 -8.02 -6.03 -20.92
CA ILE A 263 -8.18 -5.36 -19.62
C ILE A 263 -6.84 -5.04 -18.93
N THR A 264 -5.82 -5.89 -19.12
CA THR A 264 -4.51 -5.79 -18.47
C THR A 264 -3.52 -4.89 -19.21
N TYR A 265 -3.82 -4.47 -20.44
CA TYR A 265 -2.95 -3.58 -21.21
C TYR A 265 -3.03 -2.16 -20.64
N PRO A 266 -1.93 -1.46 -20.31
CA PRO A 266 -2.00 -0.11 -19.75
C PRO A 266 -2.32 0.96 -20.82
N ALA A 267 -3.30 1.83 -20.56
CA ALA A 267 -3.61 2.95 -21.47
C ALA A 267 -2.73 4.18 -21.19
N GLY A 268 -1.60 4.30 -21.89
CA GLY A 268 -0.70 5.45 -21.75
C GLY A 268 -1.38 6.81 -21.97
N ALA A 269 -2.34 6.90 -22.89
CA ALA A 269 -3.11 8.12 -23.12
C ALA A 269 -3.96 8.54 -21.90
N MET A 270 -4.54 7.58 -21.17
CA MET A 270 -5.34 7.88 -19.98
C MET A 270 -4.46 8.25 -18.79
N GLN A 271 -3.29 7.63 -18.66
CA GLN A 271 -2.29 8.02 -17.66
C GLN A 271 -1.75 9.43 -17.93
N LYS A 272 -1.47 9.77 -19.19
CA LYS A 272 -1.11 11.14 -19.60
C LYS A 272 -2.17 12.14 -19.19
N ARG A 273 -3.42 11.86 -19.53
CA ARG A 273 -4.56 12.71 -19.17
C ARG A 273 -4.67 12.89 -17.66
N LEU A 274 -4.43 11.83 -16.87
CA LEU A 274 -4.43 11.94 -15.40
C LEU A 274 -3.35 12.92 -14.91
N ILE A 275 -2.14 12.83 -15.47
CA ILE A 275 -1.03 13.73 -15.14
C ILE A 275 -1.39 15.17 -15.51
N GLU A 276 -1.89 15.41 -16.72
CA GLU A 276 -2.37 16.74 -17.16
C GLU A 276 -3.47 17.29 -16.22
N ASP A 277 -4.42 16.44 -15.83
CA ASP A 277 -5.49 16.79 -14.89
C ASP A 277 -4.94 17.14 -13.51
N VAL A 278 -3.86 16.50 -13.04
CA VAL A 278 -3.21 16.86 -11.76
C VAL A 278 -2.69 18.30 -11.81
N PHE A 279 -2.04 18.74 -12.88
CA PHE A 279 -1.56 20.13 -12.98
C PHE A 279 -2.65 21.15 -13.32
N SER A 280 -3.77 20.71 -13.91
CA SER A 280 -4.84 21.60 -14.37
C SER A 280 -5.44 22.47 -13.26
N GLY A 281 -5.29 23.79 -13.34
CA GLY A 281 -5.90 24.74 -12.41
C GLY A 281 -5.24 24.81 -11.03
N ILE A 282 -3.96 24.45 -10.88
CA ILE A 282 -3.11 24.83 -9.74
C ILE A 282 -1.94 25.71 -10.19
N PRO A 283 -1.36 26.49 -9.27
CA PRO A 283 -0.20 27.34 -9.59
C PRO A 283 1.11 26.56 -9.79
N VAL A 284 1.13 25.26 -9.49
CA VAL A 284 2.32 24.42 -9.67
C VAL A 284 2.48 24.05 -11.14
N LYS A 285 3.63 24.34 -11.73
CA LYS A 285 3.96 24.00 -13.11
C LYS A 285 4.74 22.68 -13.20
N PRO A 286 4.63 21.93 -14.31
CA PRO A 286 5.39 20.70 -14.50
C PRO A 286 6.90 20.86 -14.35
N GLU A 287 7.46 22.02 -14.71
CA GLU A 287 8.91 22.28 -14.64
C GLU A 287 9.43 22.42 -13.20
N GLU A 288 8.53 22.60 -12.22
CA GLU A 288 8.87 22.67 -10.80
C GLU A 288 9.06 21.26 -10.18
N VAL A 289 8.68 20.21 -10.90
CA VAL A 289 8.81 18.83 -10.42
C VAL A 289 10.26 18.37 -10.49
N SER A 290 10.88 18.18 -9.33
CA SER A 290 12.26 17.71 -9.23
C SER A 290 12.41 16.19 -9.37
N TYR A 291 11.35 15.44 -9.03
CA TYR A 291 11.39 13.99 -8.98
C TYR A 291 10.01 13.38 -9.26
N VAL A 292 9.98 12.25 -9.96
CA VAL A 292 8.77 11.45 -10.21
C VAL A 292 9.05 10.00 -9.80
N GLU A 293 8.34 9.52 -8.78
CA GLU A 293 8.27 8.10 -8.45
C GLU A 293 7.29 7.41 -9.42
N ALA A 294 7.81 6.71 -10.42
CA ALA A 294 6.99 6.01 -11.41
C ALA A 294 6.56 4.61 -10.91
N HIS A 295 5.49 4.06 -11.49
CA HIS A 295 5.03 2.70 -11.13
C HIS A 295 6.08 1.62 -11.38
N GLY A 296 6.94 1.78 -12.40
CA GLY A 296 8.25 1.14 -12.46
C GLY A 296 8.28 -0.39 -12.42
N THR A 297 7.26 -1.09 -12.92
CA THR A 297 7.12 -2.55 -12.75
C THR A 297 8.15 -3.39 -13.51
N GLY A 298 8.94 -2.82 -14.42
CA GLY A 298 9.91 -3.56 -15.23
C GLY A 298 9.26 -4.47 -16.28
N THR A 299 8.01 -4.20 -16.67
CA THR A 299 7.32 -4.90 -17.77
C THR A 299 7.76 -4.36 -19.13
N LYS A 300 7.83 -5.21 -20.17
CA LYS A 300 8.13 -4.77 -21.55
C LYS A 300 7.14 -3.74 -22.09
N VAL A 301 5.87 -3.90 -21.69
CA VAL A 301 4.83 -2.92 -21.97
C VAL A 301 4.93 -1.85 -20.90
N THR A 302 5.68 -0.79 -21.16
CA THR A 302 5.74 0.41 -20.32
C THR A 302 4.90 1.52 -20.94
N VAL A 303 4.26 2.31 -20.10
CA VAL A 303 3.81 3.64 -20.54
C VAL A 303 5.05 4.51 -20.71
N PRO A 304 5.23 5.19 -21.86
CA PRO A 304 6.44 5.96 -22.07
C PRO A 304 6.54 7.11 -21.07
N LEU A 305 7.68 7.21 -20.37
CA LEU A 305 7.97 8.32 -19.45
C LEU A 305 8.15 9.67 -20.17
N HIS A 306 8.09 9.71 -21.51
CA HIS A 306 8.22 10.92 -22.33
C HIS A 306 7.20 12.02 -21.98
N ILE A 307 6.16 11.72 -21.18
CA ILE A 307 5.21 12.73 -20.69
C ILE A 307 5.88 13.75 -19.76
N PHE A 308 6.94 13.37 -19.03
CA PHE A 308 7.69 14.28 -18.16
C PHE A 308 8.97 14.84 -18.81
N LEU A 309 9.35 14.32 -19.97
CA LEU A 309 10.58 14.70 -20.66
C LEU A 309 10.21 15.43 -21.95
N ASN A 310 10.57 16.71 -22.05
CA ASN A 310 10.39 17.53 -23.27
C ASN A 310 11.25 17.06 -24.48
N SER A 311 11.60 15.78 -24.59
CA SER A 311 12.29 15.22 -25.75
C SER A 311 11.41 14.18 -26.45
N PRO A 312 10.87 14.50 -27.65
CA PRO A 312 10.02 13.59 -28.41
C PRO A 312 10.74 12.37 -29.00
N ASN A 313 12.08 12.25 -28.90
CA ASN A 313 12.86 11.46 -29.86
C ASN A 313 14.09 10.71 -29.31
N GLU A 314 14.09 10.26 -28.06
CA GLU A 314 15.12 9.31 -27.63
C GLU A 314 14.46 8.20 -26.82
N TYR A 315 14.85 6.95 -27.06
CA TYR A 315 14.35 5.70 -26.43
C TYR A 315 13.15 5.02 -27.13
N LEU A 316 13.43 4.49 -28.34
CA LEU A 316 12.92 3.20 -28.81
C LEU A 316 14.04 2.17 -28.71
#